data_AF-A0A966WFP0-F1
#
_entry.id   AF-A0A966WFP0-F1
#
_cell.length_a   1.000
_cell.length_b   1.000
_cell.length_c   1.000
_cell.angle_alpha   90.00
_cell.angle_beta   90.00
_cell.angle_gamma   90.00
#
_symmetry.space_group_name_H-M   'P 1'
#
loop_
_entity.id
_entity.type
_entity.pdbx_description
1 polymer ?
#
loop_
_entity_poly.entity_id
_entity_poly.type
_entity_poly.pdbx_seq_one_letter_code
_entity_poly.pdbx_strand_id
1 'polypeptide(L)' 'TRETVTAAVHYIRFQFTPQQVVEFAKGNVQVISTLSNYLEAVELADFTVAELLTDLRD' A
#
# COMPACT_ATOMS: atom_id res chain seq x y z
N THR A 1 33.99 9.26 -3.87
CA THR A 1 33.08 8.43 -3.05
C THR A 1 31.71 8.53 -3.70
N ARG A 2 31.06 7.42 -4.11
CA ARG A 2 29.71 7.51 -4.71
C ARG A 2 28.73 7.79 -3.57
N GLU A 3 28.24 9.02 -3.48
CA GLU A 3 27.60 9.56 -2.26
C GLU A 3 26.19 9.05 -1.97
N THR A 4 25.60 8.19 -2.81
CA THR A 4 24.32 7.54 -2.46
C THR A 4 24.05 6.39 -3.41
N VAL A 5 24.24 5.15 -2.95
CA VAL A 5 23.67 3.99 -3.62
C VAL A 5 22.27 3.82 -3.07
N THR A 6 21.25 4.15 -3.85
CA THR A 6 19.87 3.80 -3.52
C THR A 6 19.67 2.32 -3.83
N ALA A 7 19.02 1.59 -2.92
CA ALA A 7 18.61 0.23 -3.21
C ALA A 7 17.55 0.24 -4.31
N ALA A 8 17.61 -0.70 -5.25
CA ALA A 8 16.57 -0.86 -6.25
C ALA A 8 15.28 -1.48 -5.67
N VAL A 9 15.34 -2.04 -4.47
CA VAL A 9 14.25 -2.76 -3.81
C VAL A 9 14.17 -2.32 -2.35
N HIS A 10 12.94 -2.09 -1.88
CA HIS A 10 12.64 -1.70 -0.50
C HIS A 10 11.55 -2.58 0.09
N TYR A 11 11.67 -2.92 1.37
CA TYR A 11 10.59 -3.52 2.14
C TYR A 11 9.81 -2.42 2.84
N ILE A 12 8.50 -2.40 2.67
CA ILE A 12 7.59 -1.45 3.32
C ILE A 12 6.55 -2.21 4.14
N ARG A 13 6.13 -1.61 5.25
CA ARG A 13 5.05 -2.13 6.09
C ARG A 13 4.00 -1.05 6.25
N PHE A 14 2.76 -1.38 5.93
CA PHE A 14 1.60 -0.55 6.24
C PHE A 14 1.04 -0.96 7.59
N GLN A 15 0.80 0.01 8.46
CA GLN A 15 0.17 -0.21 9.76
C GLN A 15 -1.25 0.35 9.70
N PHE A 16 -2.23 -0.54 9.92
CA PHE A 16 -3.63 -0.17 9.96
C PHE A 16 -4.12 -0.18 11.41
N THR A 17 -4.96 0.79 11.77
CA THR A 17 -5.80 0.71 12.96
C THR A 17 -7.02 -0.16 12.69
N PRO A 18 -7.69 -0.70 13.73
CA PRO A 18 -8.91 -1.48 13.54
C PRO A 18 -9.98 -0.72 12.74
N GLN A 19 -10.14 0.59 12.98
CA GLN A 19 -11.07 1.43 12.24
C GLN A 19 -10.68 1.54 10.75
N GLN A 20 -9.39 1.63 10.44
CA GLN A 20 -8.92 1.67 9.05
C GLN A 20 -9.15 0.33 8.34
N VAL A 21 -9.07 -0.81 9.04
CA VAL A 21 -9.43 -2.12 8.47
C VAL A 21 -10.93 -2.19 8.13
N VAL A 22 -11.79 -1.60 8.96
CA VAL A 22 -13.23 -1.50 8.66
C VAL A 22 -13.47 -0.62 7.43
N GLU A 23 -12.78 0.51 7.30
CA GLU A 23 -12.88 1.37 6.10
C GLU A 23 -12.33 0.66 4.85
N PHE A 24 -11.19 -0.01 4.96
CA PHE A 24 -10.59 -0.79 3.87
C PHE A 24 -11.56 -1.86 3.33
N ALA A 25 -12.34 -2.48 4.23
CA ALA A 25 -13.35 -3.47 3.87
C ALA A 25 -14.53 -2.93 3.04
N LYS A 26 -14.65 -1.61 2.90
CA LYS A 26 -15.67 -1.00 2.03
C LYS A 26 -15.28 -1.02 0.54
N GLY A 27 -14.04 -1.40 0.21
CA GLY A 27 -13.56 -1.49 -1.17
C GLY A 27 -13.02 -0.16 -1.72
N ASN A 28 -12.87 -0.07 -3.05
CA ASN A 28 -12.28 1.06 -3.78
C ASN A 28 -10.89 1.46 -3.24
N VAL A 29 -10.07 0.46 -2.92
CA VAL A 29 -8.75 0.68 -2.31
C VAL A 29 -7.76 1.08 -3.40
N GLN A 30 -7.00 2.14 -3.15
CA GLN A 30 -5.94 2.60 -4.05
C GLN A 30 -4.59 2.62 -3.34
N VAL A 31 -3.54 2.27 -4.10
CA VAL A 31 -2.15 2.54 -3.73
C VAL A 31 -1.68 3.74 -4.54
N ILE A 32 -1.21 4.78 -3.84
CA ILE A 32 -0.87 6.07 -4.44
C ILE A 32 0.55 6.47 -4.05
N SER A 33 1.35 6.84 -5.04
CA SER A 33 2.60 7.58 -4.84
C SER A 33 2.33 9.08 -4.94
N THR A 34 2.67 9.82 -3.89
CA THR A 34 2.53 11.29 -3.82
C THR A 34 3.86 12.02 -4.02
N LEU A 35 4.92 11.29 -4.42
CA LEU A 35 6.21 11.88 -4.70
C LEU A 35 6.11 12.76 -5.96
N SER A 36 6.55 14.02 -5.87
CA SER A 36 6.28 15.03 -6.90
C SER A 36 6.84 14.69 -8.29
N ASN A 37 7.91 13.91 -8.37
CA ASN A 37 8.51 13.45 -9.62
C ASN A 37 8.10 12.01 -10.01
N TYR A 38 7.18 11.40 -9.28
CA TYR A 38 6.60 10.09 -9.57
C TYR A 38 5.18 9.98 -8.98
N LEU A 39 4.20 10.50 -9.70
CA LEU A 39 2.80 10.48 -9.31
C LEU A 39 2.09 9.33 -10.02
N GLU A 40 1.71 8.32 -9.26
CA GLU A 40 1.05 7.11 -9.76
C GLU A 40 -0.06 6.71 -8.79
N ALA A 41 -1.17 6.21 -9.33
CA ALA A 41 -2.30 5.71 -8.56
C ALA A 41 -2.83 4.44 -9.22
N VAL A 42 -2.95 3.38 -8.43
CA VAL A 42 -3.48 2.09 -8.90
C VAL A 42 -4.61 1.67 -7.98
N GLU A 43 -5.77 1.43 -8.57
CA GLU A 43 -6.88 0.78 -7.88
C GLU A 43 -6.63 -0.72 -7.81
N LEU A 44 -6.79 -1.28 -6.61
CA LEU A 44 -6.62 -2.70 -6.37
C LEU A 44 -7.86 -3.45 -6.82
N ALA A 45 -7.66 -4.56 -7.51
CA ALA A 45 -8.76 -5.45 -7.87
C ALA A 45 -9.42 -6.05 -6.63
N ASP A 46 -10.73 -6.31 -6.70
CA ASP A 46 -11.53 -6.80 -5.57
C ASP A 46 -10.95 -8.07 -4.93
N PHE A 47 -10.39 -8.99 -5.73
CA PHE A 47 -9.79 -10.22 -5.21
C PHE A 47 -8.52 -9.94 -4.38
N THR A 48 -7.72 -8.94 -4.75
CA THR A 48 -6.53 -8.52 -3.99
C THR A 48 -6.94 -7.86 -2.68
N VAL A 49 -7.99 -7.02 -2.71
CA VAL A 49 -8.56 -6.43 -1.48
C VAL A 49 -9.06 -7.51 -0.54
N ALA A 50 -9.74 -8.54 -1.07
CA ALA A 50 -10.23 -9.67 -0.28
C ALA A 50 -9.10 -10.47 0.39
N GLU A 51 -8.02 -10.75 -0.34
CA GLU A 51 -6.83 -11.44 0.19
C GLU A 51 -6.15 -10.63 1.30
N LEU A 52 -5.88 -9.34 1.07
CA LEU A 52 -5.25 -8.46 2.07
C LEU A 52 -6.11 -8.31 3.34
N LEU A 53 -7.44 -8.37 3.21
CA LEU A 53 -8.33 -8.33 4.37
C LEU A 53 -8.23 -9.56 5.25
N THR A 54 -7.78 -10.71 4.73
CA THR A 54 -7.45 -11.87 5.56
C THR A 54 -6.24 -11.54 6.42
N ASP A 55 -5.15 -11.06 5.84
CA ASP A 55 -3.93 -10.70 6.56
C ASP A 55 -4.14 -9.59 7.61
N LEU A 56 -5.01 -8.61 7.31
CA LEU A 56 -5.27 -7.46 8.19
C LEU A 56 -6.17 -7.79 9.40
N ARG A 57 -6.83 -8.96 9.41
CA ARG A 57 -7.77 -9.37 10.45
C ARG A 57 -7.24 -10.48 11.36
N ASP A 58 -6.12 -11.08 11.00
CA ASP A 58 -5.37 -12.04 11.82
C ASP A 58 -4.67 -11.35 13.00
#